data_AF-A0A7W0ZCG2-F1
#
_entry.id   AF-A0A7W0ZCG2-F1
#
_cell.length_a   1.000
_cell.length_b   1.000
_cell.length_c   1.000
_cell.angle_alpha   90.00
_cell.angle_beta   90.00
_cell.angle_gamma   90.00
#
_symmetry.space_group_name_H-M   'P 1'
#
loop_
_entity.id
_entity.type
_entity.pdbx_description
1 polymer ?
#
loop_
_entity_poly.entity_id
_entity_poly.type
_entity_poly.pdbx_seq_one_letter_code
_entity_poly.pdbx_strand_id
1 'polypeptide(L)'
;MPKLWDDTIEAHRRSVRQAILDTTAALVAEHGLRSVTMSQIAESTGIGRATLYKYFPDVDAMLLAWHEQQVSAHLEQLAALGDQAGDHRERLAAVLEAYALIQHERVRHEHDHTELAALVHRGEHVAHAQQHLRDFVRDLLDESVPTGDVRDDIAPTELA
;
A
#
# COMPACT_ATOMS: atom_id res chain seq x y z
N MET A 1 6.52 -15.08 31.62
CA MET A 1 6.01 -13.69 31.81
C MET A 1 4.51 -13.69 31.49
N PRO A 2 3.69 -12.77 32.04
CA PRO A 2 2.26 -12.76 31.79
C PRO A 2 1.95 -12.26 30.36
N LYS A 3 1.08 -12.97 29.62
CA LYS A 3 0.70 -12.68 28.21
C LYS A 3 0.34 -11.20 27.93
N LEU A 4 -0.35 -10.56 28.87
CA LEU A 4 -0.75 -9.15 28.77
C LEU A 4 0.44 -8.18 28.59
N TRP A 5 1.62 -8.52 29.14
CA TRP A 5 2.81 -7.69 29.03
C TRP A 5 3.46 -7.83 27.66
N ASP A 6 3.49 -9.05 27.12
CA ASP A 6 4.00 -9.32 25.78
C ASP A 6 3.17 -8.60 24.71
N ASP A 7 1.82 -8.66 24.83
CA ASP A 7 0.90 -7.96 23.92
C ASP A 7 1.13 -6.42 23.94
N THR A 8 1.41 -5.86 25.12
CA THR A 8 1.64 -4.41 25.28
C THR A 8 2.99 -4.00 24.68
N ILE A 9 4.02 -4.84 24.81
CA ILE A 9 5.34 -4.60 24.23
C ILE A 9 5.29 -4.71 22.69
N GLU A 10 4.58 -5.70 22.16
CA GLU A 10 4.39 -5.86 20.72
C GLU A 10 3.59 -4.70 20.12
N ALA A 11 2.51 -4.28 20.78
CA ALA A 11 1.73 -3.12 20.38
C ALA A 11 2.59 -1.84 20.37
N HIS A 12 3.40 -1.64 21.41
CA HIS A 12 4.33 -0.50 21.48
C HIS A 12 5.37 -0.56 20.35
N ARG A 13 5.95 -1.72 20.07
CA ARG A 13 6.92 -1.92 18.98
C ARG A 13 6.29 -1.63 17.61
N ARG A 14 5.04 -2.04 17.39
CA ARG A 14 4.29 -1.75 16.17
C ARG A 14 4.04 -0.26 16.02
N SER A 15 3.63 0.42 17.09
CA SER A 15 3.42 1.87 17.12
C SER A 15 4.69 2.65 16.79
N VAL A 16 5.83 2.28 17.39
CA VAL A 16 7.13 2.90 17.08
C VAL A 16 7.53 2.66 15.63
N ARG A 17 7.37 1.42 15.13
CA ARG A 17 7.64 1.11 13.72
C ARG A 17 6.77 1.97 12.79
N GLN A 18 5.49 2.13 13.09
CA GLN A 18 4.59 2.95 12.27
C GLN A 18 5.01 4.42 12.27
N ALA A 19 5.32 4.99 13.45
CA ALA A 19 5.79 6.37 13.55
C ALA A 19 7.07 6.63 12.74
N ILE A 20 7.99 5.67 12.69
CA ILE A 20 9.19 5.74 11.85
C ILE A 20 8.81 5.82 10.36
N LEU A 21 7.93 4.94 9.90
CA LEU A 21 7.52 4.88 8.50
C LEU A 21 6.79 6.14 8.06
N ASP A 22 5.81 6.59 8.84
CA ASP A 22 5.01 7.77 8.53
C ASP A 22 5.88 9.04 8.52
N THR A 23 6.79 9.18 9.49
CA THR A 23 7.72 10.31 9.55
C THR A 23 8.69 10.30 8.38
N THR A 24 9.17 9.12 7.98
CA THR A 24 10.08 9.00 6.83
C THR A 24 9.38 9.40 5.54
N ALA A 25 8.16 8.91 5.30
CA ALA A 25 7.38 9.27 4.13
C ALA A 25 7.11 10.78 4.06
N ALA A 26 6.75 11.41 5.19
CA ALA A 26 6.51 12.84 5.27
C ALA A 26 7.76 13.66 4.96
N LEU A 27 8.91 13.33 5.57
CA LEU A 27 10.17 14.04 5.31
C LEU A 27 10.63 13.89 3.86
N VAL A 28 10.42 12.72 3.25
CA VAL A 28 10.79 12.46 1.86
C VAL A 28 9.87 13.21 0.90
N ALA A 29 8.58 13.30 1.20
CA ALA A 29 7.65 14.12 0.44
C ALA A 29 7.98 15.61 0.53
N GLU A 30 8.47 16.09 1.69
CA GLU A 30 8.79 17.51 1.86
C GLU A 30 10.16 17.90 1.26
N HIS A 31 11.18 17.06 1.43
CA HIS A 31 12.57 17.42 1.14
C HIS A 31 13.18 16.66 -0.03
N GLY A 32 12.50 15.62 -0.53
CA GLY A 32 13.01 14.68 -1.50
C GLY A 32 13.90 13.60 -0.88
N LEU A 33 13.91 12.42 -1.53
CA LEU A 33 14.58 11.20 -1.05
C LEU A 33 16.04 11.43 -0.62
N ARG A 34 16.83 12.08 -1.47
CA ARG A 34 18.27 12.28 -1.24
C ARG A 34 18.62 13.27 -0.13
N SER A 35 17.65 14.07 0.31
CA SER A 35 17.86 15.10 1.33
C SER A 35 17.60 14.58 2.75
N VAL A 36 16.96 13.41 2.87
CA VAL A 36 16.55 12.83 4.16
C VAL A 36 17.61 11.88 4.69
N THR A 37 17.91 12.00 5.99
CA THR A 37 18.93 11.19 6.67
C THR A 37 18.37 10.45 7.88
N MET A 38 19.03 9.35 8.27
CA MET A 38 18.72 8.60 9.49
C MET A 38 18.72 9.48 10.75
N SER A 39 19.58 10.50 10.81
CA SER A 39 19.66 11.40 11.97
C SER A 39 18.44 12.31 12.05
N GLN A 40 18.00 12.88 10.93
CA GLN A 40 16.78 13.71 10.88
C GLN A 40 15.55 12.88 11.25
N ILE A 41 15.40 11.67 10.70
CA ILE A 41 14.28 10.78 11.03
C ILE A 41 14.26 10.46 12.54
N ALA A 42 15.42 10.12 13.12
CA ALA A 42 15.53 9.83 14.55
C ALA A 42 15.13 11.04 15.42
N GLU A 43 15.55 12.24 15.03
CA GLU A 43 15.19 13.50 15.69
C GLU A 43 13.68 13.78 15.59
N SER A 44 13.11 13.72 14.38
CA SER A 44 11.69 13.98 14.13
C SER A 44 10.76 12.95 14.81
N THR A 45 11.20 11.70 14.92
CA THR A 45 10.44 10.63 15.62
C THR A 45 10.66 10.62 17.13
N GLY A 46 11.63 11.38 17.65
CA GLY A 46 11.98 11.41 19.07
C GLY A 46 12.64 10.12 19.58
N ILE A 47 13.22 9.30 18.70
CA ILE A 47 13.90 8.05 19.09
C ILE A 47 15.42 8.16 18.94
N GLY A 48 16.16 7.35 19.70
CA GLY A 48 17.61 7.28 19.55
C GLY A 48 18.01 6.67 18.20
N ARG A 49 19.05 7.21 17.54
CA ARG A 49 19.59 6.66 16.27
C ARG A 49 19.90 5.16 16.35
N ALA A 50 20.50 4.71 17.45
CA ALA A 50 20.79 3.30 17.67
C ALA A 50 19.52 2.42 17.72
N THR A 51 18.39 2.99 18.18
CA THR A 51 17.09 2.33 18.14
C THR A 51 16.56 2.31 16.71
N LEU A 52 16.63 3.42 15.97
CA LEU A 52 16.21 3.48 14.57
C LEU A 52 16.92 2.41 13.71
N TYR A 53 18.25 2.28 13.85
CA TYR A 53 19.04 1.26 13.16
C TYR A 53 18.67 -0.19 13.53
N LYS A 54 17.98 -0.43 14.66
CA LYS A 54 17.44 -1.76 15.00
C LYS A 54 16.15 -2.08 14.25
N TYR A 55 15.41 -1.06 13.81
CA TYR A 55 14.19 -1.25 13.02
C TYR A 55 14.49 -1.33 11.54
N PHE A 56 15.34 -0.43 11.04
CA PHE A 56 15.66 -0.34 9.61
C PHE A 56 17.13 0.02 9.38
N PRO A 57 17.77 -0.57 8.37
CA PRO A 57 19.17 -0.30 8.06
C PRO A 57 19.39 1.08 7.44
N ASP A 58 18.44 1.58 6.65
CA ASP A 58 18.52 2.84 5.91
C ASP A 58 17.12 3.39 5.56
N VAL A 59 17.10 4.56 4.93
CA VAL A 59 15.89 5.29 4.51
C VAL A 59 15.15 4.54 3.40
N ASP A 60 15.88 3.90 2.47
CA ASP A 60 15.29 3.16 1.36
C ASP A 60 14.48 1.97 1.87
N ALA A 61 15.01 1.22 2.85
CA ALA A 61 14.32 0.12 3.50
C ALA A 61 13.06 0.58 4.26
N MET A 62 13.07 1.77 4.85
CA MET A 62 11.87 2.36 5.46
C MET A 62 10.82 2.68 4.40
N LEU A 63 11.20 3.30 3.29
CA LEU A 63 10.26 3.65 2.22
C LEU A 63 9.67 2.44 1.52
N LEU A 64 10.47 1.40 1.30
CA LEU A 64 9.98 0.12 0.76
C LEU A 64 8.96 -0.50 1.71
N ALA A 65 9.26 -0.54 3.01
CA ALA A 65 8.34 -1.08 4.02
C ALA A 65 7.06 -0.23 4.17
N TRP A 66 7.16 1.09 4.07
CA TRP A 66 6.00 1.99 4.05
C TRP A 66 5.15 1.74 2.81
N HIS A 67 5.76 1.65 1.63
CA HIS A 67 5.06 1.41 0.37
C HIS A 67 4.36 0.04 0.37
N GLU A 68 5.02 -1.00 0.85
CA GLU A 68 4.42 -2.33 1.01
C GLU A 68 3.15 -2.27 1.88
N GLN A 69 3.18 -1.53 3.00
CA GLN A 69 2.00 -1.32 3.83
C GLN A 69 0.88 -0.57 3.10
N GLN A 70 1.20 0.48 2.34
CA GLN A 70 0.20 1.22 1.56
C GLN A 70 -0.46 0.32 0.51
N VAL A 71 0.35 -0.47 -0.21
CA VAL A 71 -0.16 -1.43 -1.20
C VAL A 71 -1.08 -2.46 -0.55
N SER A 72 -0.68 -3.04 0.59
CA SER A 72 -1.54 -3.98 1.33
C SER A 72 -2.85 -3.34 1.77
N ALA A 73 -2.82 -2.13 2.33
CA ALA A 73 -4.01 -1.42 2.77
C ALA A 73 -4.97 -1.11 1.60
N HIS A 74 -4.43 -0.73 0.43
CA HIS A 74 -5.22 -0.54 -0.77
C HIS A 74 -5.87 -1.83 -1.26
N LEU A 75 -5.14 -2.95 -1.27
CA LEU A 75 -5.71 -4.24 -1.64
C LEU A 75 -6.81 -4.68 -0.67
N GLU A 76 -6.61 -4.50 0.63
CA GLU A 76 -7.64 -4.78 1.64
C GLU A 76 -8.89 -3.92 1.45
N GLN A 77 -8.74 -2.64 1.12
CA GLN A 77 -9.85 -1.75 0.79
C GLN A 77 -10.61 -2.23 -0.44
N LEU A 78 -9.91 -2.60 -1.51
CA LEU A 78 -10.54 -3.09 -2.75
C LEU A 78 -11.26 -4.43 -2.53
N ALA A 79 -10.65 -5.35 -1.78
CA ALA A 79 -11.28 -6.61 -1.40
C ALA A 79 -12.56 -6.37 -0.58
N ALA A 80 -12.50 -5.48 0.42
CA ALA A 80 -13.66 -5.15 1.24
C ALA A 80 -14.82 -4.54 0.44
N LEU A 81 -14.54 -3.81 -0.65
CA LEU A 81 -15.56 -3.31 -1.58
C LEU A 81 -16.16 -4.43 -2.43
N GLY A 82 -15.33 -5.36 -2.90
CA GLY A 82 -15.81 -6.52 -3.64
C GLY A 82 -16.57 -7.53 -2.78
N ASP A 83 -16.36 -7.58 -1.47
CA ASP A 83 -17.09 -8.50 -0.56
C ASP A 83 -18.42 -7.92 -0.05
N GLN A 84 -18.78 -6.69 -0.43
CA GLN A 84 -20.03 -6.08 0.01
C GLN A 84 -21.24 -6.85 -0.52
N ALA A 85 -22.25 -7.04 0.33
CA ALA A 85 -23.53 -7.58 -0.11
C ALA A 85 -24.24 -6.57 -1.03
N GLY A 86 -24.73 -7.03 -2.17
CA GLY A 86 -25.40 -6.15 -3.13
C GLY A 86 -25.33 -6.66 -4.56
N ASP A 87 -25.63 -5.77 -5.49
CA ASP A 87 -25.56 -6.04 -6.92
C ASP A 87 -24.11 -6.19 -7.40
N HIS A 88 -23.86 -7.13 -8.31
CA HIS A 88 -22.50 -7.43 -8.80
C HIS A 88 -21.92 -6.25 -9.58
N ARG A 89 -22.75 -5.55 -10.36
CA ARG A 89 -22.34 -4.37 -11.10
C ARG A 89 -22.01 -3.20 -10.16
N GLU A 90 -22.75 -3.03 -9.08
CA GLU A 90 -22.44 -2.02 -8.05
C GLU A 90 -21.09 -2.31 -7.37
N ARG A 91 -20.83 -3.58 -6.98
CA ARG A 91 -19.54 -4.01 -6.41
C ARG A 91 -18.37 -3.75 -7.36
N LEU A 92 -18.51 -4.16 -8.62
CA LEU A 92 -17.48 -3.97 -9.65
C LEU A 92 -17.22 -2.47 -9.89
N ALA A 93 -18.26 -1.65 -9.99
CA ALA A 93 -18.12 -0.20 -10.15
C ALA A 93 -17.38 0.41 -8.95
N ALA A 94 -17.74 0.05 -7.73
CA ALA A 94 -17.09 0.56 -6.52
C ALA A 94 -15.59 0.21 -6.47
N VAL A 95 -15.22 -1.03 -6.83
CA VAL A 95 -13.82 -1.47 -6.92
C VAL A 95 -13.05 -0.67 -7.97
N LEU A 96 -13.62 -0.51 -9.17
CA LEU A 96 -12.97 0.24 -10.26
C LEU A 96 -12.84 1.72 -9.94
N GLU A 97 -13.84 2.34 -9.31
CA GLU A 97 -13.79 3.73 -8.86
C GLU A 97 -12.71 3.95 -7.80
N ALA A 98 -12.67 3.08 -6.77
CA ALA A 98 -11.65 3.15 -5.74
C ALA A 98 -10.25 2.94 -6.32
N TYR A 99 -10.08 1.98 -7.23
CA TYR A 99 -8.81 1.77 -7.92
C TYR A 99 -8.39 2.99 -8.75
N ALA A 100 -9.31 3.58 -9.51
CA ALA A 100 -9.04 4.79 -10.29
C ALA A 100 -8.61 5.96 -9.39
N LEU A 101 -9.22 6.14 -8.21
CA LEU A 101 -8.83 7.17 -7.25
C LEU A 101 -7.41 6.94 -6.72
N ILE A 102 -7.10 5.71 -6.31
CA ILE A 102 -5.75 5.33 -5.83
C ILE A 102 -4.70 5.62 -6.91
N GLN A 103 -4.97 5.22 -8.15
CA GLN A 103 -4.06 5.47 -9.28
C GLN A 103 -3.90 6.97 -9.58
N HIS A 104 -4.96 7.76 -9.45
CA HIS A 104 -4.92 9.20 -9.66
C HIS A 104 -4.08 9.92 -8.58
N GLU A 105 -4.27 9.57 -7.30
CA GLU A 105 -3.47 10.11 -6.21
C GLU A 105 -1.99 9.76 -6.37
N ARG A 106 -1.69 8.50 -6.73
CA ARG A 106 -0.33 8.06 -7.05
C ARG A 106 0.32 8.90 -8.15
N VAL A 107 -0.35 9.07 -9.29
CA VAL A 107 0.19 9.86 -10.41
C VAL A 107 0.47 11.29 -9.98
N ARG A 108 -0.36 11.91 -9.13
CA ARG A 108 -0.08 13.26 -8.61
C ARG A 108 1.19 13.30 -7.75
N HIS A 109 1.40 12.30 -6.90
CA HIS A 109 2.59 12.22 -6.05
C HIS A 109 3.87 11.82 -6.81
N GLU A 110 3.76 10.99 -7.85
CA GLU A 110 4.89 10.56 -8.68
C GLU A 110 5.51 11.69 -9.51
N HIS A 111 4.70 12.69 -9.93
CA HIS A 111 5.21 13.87 -10.66
C HIS A 111 6.18 14.72 -9.83
N ASP A 112 6.06 14.71 -8.50
CA ASP A 112 6.91 15.49 -7.61
C ASP A 112 8.18 14.73 -7.18
N HIS A 113 8.19 13.39 -7.26
CA HIS A 113 9.28 12.55 -6.71
C HIS A 113 9.66 11.34 -7.57
N THR A 114 10.23 11.58 -8.76
CA THR A 114 10.64 10.53 -9.70
C THR A 114 11.59 9.49 -9.08
N GLU A 115 12.50 9.88 -8.19
CA GLU A 115 13.44 8.95 -7.55
C GLU A 115 12.75 8.00 -6.56
N LEU A 116 11.74 8.49 -5.82
CA LEU A 116 10.94 7.67 -4.92
C LEU A 116 10.14 6.63 -5.71
N ALA A 117 9.48 7.06 -6.79
CA ALA A 117 8.74 6.16 -7.68
C ALA A 117 9.65 5.04 -8.24
N ALA A 118 10.85 5.38 -8.69
CA ALA A 118 11.83 4.40 -9.16
C ALA A 118 12.32 3.45 -8.05
N LEU A 119 12.39 3.89 -6.80
CA LEU A 119 12.76 3.04 -5.68
C LEU A 119 11.68 2.00 -5.39
N VAL A 120 10.44 2.45 -5.20
CA VAL A 120 9.35 1.59 -4.70
C VAL A 120 8.78 0.65 -5.76
N HIS A 121 8.81 1.04 -7.04
CA HIS A 121 8.25 0.22 -8.13
C HIS A 121 9.21 -0.81 -8.74
N ARG A 122 10.44 -0.92 -8.23
CA ARG A 122 11.38 -1.97 -8.64
C ARG A 122 11.23 -3.30 -7.89
N GLY A 123 10.33 -3.36 -6.90
CA GLY A 123 10.19 -4.53 -6.03
C GLY A 123 9.24 -5.61 -6.56
N GLU A 124 9.55 -6.86 -6.28
CA GLU A 124 8.70 -8.04 -6.55
C GLU A 124 7.30 -7.90 -5.91
N HIS A 125 7.21 -7.25 -4.75
CA HIS A 125 5.96 -7.03 -4.03
C HIS A 125 4.92 -6.25 -4.83
N VAL A 126 5.33 -5.26 -5.65
CA VAL A 126 4.40 -4.49 -6.50
C VAL A 126 3.85 -5.34 -7.63
N ALA A 127 4.70 -6.17 -8.24
CA ALA A 127 4.27 -7.10 -9.28
C ALA A 127 3.27 -8.14 -8.72
N HIS A 128 3.53 -8.66 -7.52
CA HIS A 128 2.60 -9.56 -6.84
C HIS A 128 1.27 -8.89 -6.51
N ALA A 129 1.28 -7.65 -6.02
CA ALA A 129 0.07 -6.88 -5.75
C ALA A 129 -0.75 -6.60 -7.02
N GLN A 130 -0.09 -6.25 -8.13
CA GLN A 130 -0.75 -6.08 -9.42
C GLN A 130 -1.38 -7.38 -9.93
N GLN A 131 -0.69 -8.50 -9.78
CA GLN A 131 -1.22 -9.80 -10.15
C GLN A 131 -2.46 -10.15 -9.31
N HIS A 132 -2.39 -9.96 -7.99
CA HIS A 132 -3.51 -10.20 -7.09
C HIS A 132 -4.74 -9.35 -7.45
N LEU A 133 -4.53 -8.07 -7.77
CA LEU A 133 -5.62 -7.19 -8.19
C LEU A 133 -6.26 -7.65 -9.51
N ARG A 134 -5.45 -8.05 -10.50
CA ARG A 134 -5.96 -8.56 -11.78
C ARG A 134 -6.78 -9.83 -11.58
N ASP A 135 -6.29 -10.76 -10.78
CA ASP A 135 -7.00 -11.99 -10.45
C ASP A 135 -8.34 -11.68 -9.77
N PHE A 136 -8.34 -10.75 -8.81
CA PHE A 136 -9.55 -10.30 -8.12
C PHE A 136 -10.58 -9.64 -9.07
N VAL A 137 -10.14 -8.74 -9.95
CA VAL A 137 -11.03 -8.09 -10.93
C VAL A 137 -11.59 -9.10 -11.93
N ARG A 138 -10.78 -10.06 -12.40
CA ARG A 138 -11.26 -11.16 -13.24
C ARG A 138 -12.36 -11.94 -12.55
N ASP A 139 -12.16 -12.30 -11.28
CA ASP A 139 -13.15 -13.10 -10.55
C ASP A 139 -14.47 -12.32 -10.37
N LEU A 140 -14.42 -11.00 -10.12
CA LEU A 140 -15.61 -10.13 -10.11
C LEU A 140 -16.31 -10.04 -11.47
N LEU A 141 -15.56 -10.02 -12.57
CA LEU A 141 -16.11 -10.02 -13.93
C LEU A 141 -16.78 -11.38 -14.23
N ASP A 142 -16.16 -12.49 -13.86
CA ASP A 142 -16.72 -13.84 -14.03
C ASP A 142 -18.06 -14.00 -13.27
N GLU A 143 -18.17 -13.43 -12.06
CA GLU A 143 -19.43 -13.38 -11.31
C GLU A 143 -20.53 -12.55 -12.00
N SER A 144 -20.16 -11.61 -12.87
CA SER A 144 -21.07 -10.66 -13.53
C SER A 144 -21.52 -11.10 -14.93
N VAL A 145 -20.91 -12.13 -15.53
CA VAL A 145 -21.33 -12.67 -16.84
C VAL A 145 -22.73 -13.32 -16.77
N PRO A 146 -23.06 -14.17 -15.77
CA PRO A 146 -24.37 -14.82 -15.71
C PRO A 146 -25.56 -13.87 -15.53
N THR A 147 -25.33 -12.66 -14.98
CA THR A 147 -26.37 -11.65 -14.82
C THR A 147 -26.64 -10.84 -16.10
N GLY A 148 -25.76 -10.96 -17.11
CA GLY A 148 -25.85 -10.20 -18.36
C GLY A 148 -25.45 -8.73 -18.21
N ASP A 149 -24.83 -8.35 -17.10
CA ASP A 149 -24.41 -6.98 -16.81
C ASP A 149 -23.15 -6.57 -17.58
N VAL A 150 -22.33 -7.54 -17.97
CA VAL A 150 -21.05 -7.34 -18.65
C VAL A 150 -21.09 -8.05 -20.00
N ARG A 151 -20.38 -7.48 -20.99
CA ARG A 151 -20.19 -8.10 -22.30
C ARG A 151 -19.54 -9.49 -22.16
N ASP A 152 -20.03 -10.46 -22.92
CA ASP A 152 -19.57 -11.86 -22.90
C ASP A 152 -18.78 -12.26 -24.17
N ASP A 153 -18.60 -11.31 -25.10
CA ASP A 153 -17.89 -11.50 -26.36
C ASP A 153 -16.36 -11.36 -26.24
N ILE A 154 -15.86 -11.03 -25.03
CA ILE A 154 -14.44 -10.95 -24.69
C ILE A 154 -14.20 -11.73 -23.40
N ALA A 155 -13.12 -12.50 -23.33
CA ALA A 155 -12.78 -13.25 -22.13
C ALA A 155 -12.47 -12.29 -20.96
N PRO A 156 -12.92 -12.55 -19.72
CA PRO A 156 -12.65 -11.67 -18.56
C PRO A 156 -11.16 -11.43 -18.30
N THR A 157 -10.30 -12.39 -18.64
CA THR A 157 -8.83 -12.25 -18.62
C THR A 157 -8.27 -11.21 -19.60
N GLU A 158 -9.01 -10.87 -20.65
CA GLU A 158 -8.63 -9.82 -21.61
C GLU A 158 -9.19 -8.45 -21.20
N LEU A 159 -10.13 -8.41 -20.24
CA LEU A 159 -10.73 -7.19 -19.69
C LEU A 159 -10.04 -6.71 -18.40
N ALA A 160 -9.38 -7.61 -17.66
CA ALA A 160 -8.65 -7.34 -16.40
C ALA A 160 -7.15 -7.08 -16.64
#